data_AF-A0A2E5GRR4-F1
#
_entry.id   AF-A0A2E5GRR4-F1
#
_cell.length_a   1.000
_cell.length_b   1.000
_cell.length_c   1.000
_cell.angle_alpha   90.00
_cell.angle_beta   90.00
_cell.angle_gamma   90.00
#
_symmetry.space_group_name_H-M   'P 1'
#
loop_
_entity.id
_entity.type
_entity.pdbx_description
1 polymer ?
#
loop_
_entity_poly.entity_id
_entity_poly.type
_entity_poly.pdbx_seq_one_letter_code
_entity_poly.pdbx_strand_id
1 'polypeptide(L)'
;MATSLISCDENAELRDQYNALFTEVIDLHDELMPKMSELTNLEEQLEAKDSLGQADQQILENLKKADSRMMDWMHDFTDTYVKDRTPVAKMTAQELEQGIEGLQGELQEVKDLRDFTHKSLDEATTTLK
;
A
#
# COMPACT_ATOMS: atom_id res chain seq x y z
N MET A 1 25.08 -12.03 -45.37
CA MET A 1 24.22 -12.72 -44.39
C MET A 1 24.06 -11.76 -43.22
N ALA A 2 22.88 -11.18 -43.04
CA ALA A 2 22.60 -10.29 -41.93
C ALA A 2 22.12 -11.14 -40.74
N THR A 3 23.05 -11.56 -39.89
CA THR A 3 22.72 -12.14 -38.58
C THR A 3 22.21 -11.00 -37.70
N SER A 4 20.91 -10.77 -37.75
CA SER A 4 20.22 -9.97 -36.75
C SER A 4 20.25 -10.78 -35.46
N LEU A 5 21.19 -10.47 -34.58
CA LEU A 5 21.14 -10.89 -33.19
C LEU A 5 19.99 -10.12 -32.56
N ILE A 6 18.79 -10.70 -32.58
CA ILE A 6 17.75 -10.34 -31.64
C ILE A 6 18.35 -10.70 -30.28
N SER A 7 18.88 -9.68 -29.60
CA SER A 7 19.16 -9.75 -28.17
C SER A 7 17.80 -9.90 -27.49
N CYS A 8 17.24 -11.11 -27.51
CA CYS A 8 16.09 -11.45 -26.70
C CYS A 8 16.57 -11.39 -25.27
N ASP A 9 16.17 -10.34 -24.58
CA ASP A 9 16.29 -10.28 -23.13
C ASP A 9 15.24 -11.25 -22.57
N GLU A 10 15.70 -12.44 -22.19
CA GLU A 10 14.85 -13.59 -21.81
C GLU A 10 13.93 -13.28 -20.62
N ASN A 11 14.23 -12.23 -19.83
CA ASN A 11 13.45 -11.83 -18.67
C ASN A 11 12.63 -10.55 -18.90
N ALA A 12 12.53 -10.04 -20.13
CA ALA A 12 11.85 -8.78 -20.41
C ALA A 12 10.40 -8.75 -19.90
N GLU A 13 9.60 -9.75 -20.24
CA GLU A 13 8.19 -9.82 -19.83
C GLU A 13 8.03 -9.91 -18.31
N LEU A 14 8.87 -10.70 -17.63
CA LEU A 14 8.86 -10.81 -16.17
C LEU A 14 9.22 -9.49 -15.49
N ARG A 15 10.19 -8.74 -16.02
CA ARG A 15 10.54 -7.42 -15.46
C ARG A 15 9.44 -6.39 -15.69
N ASP A 16 8.80 -6.41 -16.85
CA ASP A 16 7.68 -5.51 -17.14
C ASP A 16 6.51 -5.80 -16.20
N GLN A 17 6.19 -7.07 -15.96
CA GLN A 17 5.16 -7.48 -15.02
C GLN A 17 5.51 -7.07 -13.58
N TYR A 18 6.75 -7.33 -13.12
CA TYR A 18 7.21 -6.91 -11.80
C TYR A 18 7.06 -5.39 -11.62
N ASN A 19 7.55 -4.61 -12.59
CA ASN A 19 7.51 -3.14 -12.51
C ASN A 19 6.07 -2.62 -12.54
N ALA A 20 5.20 -3.23 -13.33
CA ALA A 20 3.78 -2.86 -13.38
C ALA A 20 3.09 -3.10 -12.03
N LEU A 21 3.28 -4.28 -11.42
CA LEU A 21 2.73 -4.59 -10.10
C LEU A 21 3.30 -3.69 -9.01
N PHE A 22 4.62 -3.49 -8.98
CA PHE A 22 5.25 -2.59 -8.03
C PHE A 22 4.69 -1.17 -8.15
N THR A 23 4.48 -0.68 -9.37
CA THR A 23 3.87 0.63 -9.62
C THR A 23 2.44 0.68 -9.10
N GLU A 24 1.61 -0.34 -9.38
CA GLU A 24 0.22 -0.38 -8.91
C GLU A 24 0.14 -0.35 -7.37
N VAL A 25 1.06 -1.03 -6.67
CA VAL A 25 1.15 -1.00 -5.21
C VAL A 25 1.51 0.41 -4.71
N ILE A 26 2.51 1.05 -5.32
CA ILE A 26 2.93 2.41 -4.95
C ILE A 26 1.86 3.46 -5.27
N ASP A 27 1.14 3.31 -6.38
CA ASP A 27 0.03 4.21 -6.73
C ASP A 27 -1.06 4.19 -5.65
N LEU A 28 -1.39 3.01 -5.10
CA LEU A 28 -2.34 2.87 -3.99
C LEU A 28 -1.79 3.42 -2.66
N HIS A 29 -0.49 3.24 -2.40
CA HIS A 29 0.17 3.91 -1.27
C HIS A 29 0.03 5.43 -1.38
N ASP A 30 0.34 6.01 -2.54
CA ASP A 30 0.29 7.45 -2.76
C ASP A 30 -1.15 8.00 -2.70
N GLU A 31 -2.14 7.21 -3.12
CA GLU A 31 -3.57 7.51 -2.95
C GLU A 31 -3.94 7.63 -1.45
N LEU A 32 -3.38 6.76 -0.61
CA LEU A 32 -3.67 6.71 0.83
C LEU A 32 -2.93 7.77 1.63
N MET A 33 -1.75 8.22 1.22
CA MET A 33 -0.95 9.23 1.93
C MET A 33 -1.75 10.48 2.36
N PRO A 34 -2.53 11.17 1.50
CA PRO A 34 -3.34 12.31 1.94
C PRO A 34 -4.47 11.93 2.90
N LYS A 35 -4.96 10.68 2.83
CA LYS A 35 -6.02 10.16 3.71
C LYS A 35 -5.51 9.91 5.12
N MET A 36 -4.23 9.59 5.29
CA MET A 36 -3.61 9.47 6.63
C MET A 36 -3.67 10.78 7.41
N SER A 37 -3.42 11.91 6.73
CA SER A 37 -3.57 13.23 7.37
C SER A 37 -5.02 13.53 7.77
N GLU A 38 -5.98 13.05 6.98
CA GLU A 38 -7.41 13.19 7.29
C GLU A 38 -7.81 12.33 8.50
N LEU A 39 -7.31 11.08 8.58
CA LEU A 39 -7.48 10.19 9.73
C LEU A 39 -7.00 10.86 11.02
N THR A 40 -5.75 11.28 11.07
CA THR A 40 -5.16 11.92 12.26
C THR A 40 -5.96 13.14 12.70
N ASN A 41 -6.44 13.96 11.76
CA ASN A 41 -7.24 15.13 12.09
C ASN A 41 -8.58 14.75 12.74
N LEU A 42 -9.25 13.71 12.23
CA LEU A 42 -10.52 13.22 12.78
C LEU A 42 -10.33 12.55 14.15
N GLU A 43 -9.21 11.85 14.34
CA GLU A 43 -8.82 11.30 15.64
C GLU A 43 -8.67 12.42 16.67
N GLU A 44 -7.91 13.48 16.36
CA GLU A 44 -7.72 14.64 17.25
C GLU A 44 -9.05 15.32 17.60
N GLN A 45 -9.96 15.46 16.62
CA GLN A 45 -11.29 16.03 16.85
C GLN A 45 -12.14 15.16 17.79
N LEU A 46 -12.08 13.83 17.66
CA LEU A 46 -12.77 12.91 18.55
C LEU A 46 -12.16 12.95 19.95
N GLU A 47 -10.83 12.91 20.07
CA GLU A 47 -10.14 12.96 21.35
C GLU A 47 -10.36 14.27 22.12
N ALA A 48 -10.62 15.37 21.42
CA ALA A 48 -10.93 16.66 22.02
C ALA A 48 -12.36 16.75 22.60
N LYS A 49 -13.25 15.78 22.34
CA LYS A 49 -14.62 15.79 22.90
C LYS A 49 -14.57 15.51 24.41
N ASP A 50 -15.33 16.28 25.19
CA ASP A 50 -15.43 16.11 26.65
C ASP A 50 -15.93 14.71 27.08
N SER A 51 -16.72 14.05 26.23
CA SER A 51 -17.17 12.68 26.44
C SER A 51 -17.44 11.99 25.11
N LEU A 52 -16.97 10.75 24.95
CA LEU A 52 -17.24 9.91 23.79
C LEU A 52 -18.34 8.91 24.10
N GLY A 53 -19.37 8.86 23.24
CA GLY A 53 -20.31 7.75 23.24
C GLY A 53 -19.68 6.47 22.71
N GLN A 54 -20.35 5.33 22.88
CA GLN A 54 -19.86 4.04 22.37
C GLN A 54 -19.59 4.07 20.85
N ALA A 55 -20.44 4.78 20.09
CA ALA A 55 -20.25 4.95 18.65
C ALA A 55 -19.00 5.77 18.33
N ASP A 56 -18.77 6.89 19.02
CA ASP A 56 -17.58 7.72 18.83
C ASP A 56 -16.29 6.94 19.18
N GLN A 57 -16.32 6.11 20.23
CA GLN A 57 -15.20 5.25 20.62
C GLN A 57 -14.88 4.24 19.52
N GLN A 58 -15.89 3.59 18.94
CA GLN A 58 -15.68 2.63 17.86
C GLN A 58 -15.09 3.29 16.61
N ILE A 59 -15.54 4.51 16.29
CA ILE A 59 -15.00 5.29 15.18
C ILE A 59 -13.53 5.64 15.45
N LEU A 60 -13.21 6.14 16.65
CA LEU A 60 -11.83 6.46 17.03
C LEU A 60 -10.91 5.23 16.94
N GLU A 61 -11.38 4.06 17.38
CA GLU A 61 -10.63 2.81 17.25
C GLU A 61 -10.40 2.41 15.79
N ASN A 62 -11.41 2.57 14.92
CA ASN A 62 -11.29 2.27 13.50
C ASN A 62 -10.28 3.19 12.81
N LEU A 63 -10.30 4.49 13.10
CA LEU A 63 -9.36 5.47 12.57
C LEU A 63 -7.92 5.11 12.98
N LYS A 64 -7.68 4.90 14.28
CA LYS A 64 -6.36 4.51 14.80
C LYS A 64 -5.85 3.20 14.22
N LYS A 65 -6.74 2.25 14.00
CA LYS A 65 -6.41 0.96 13.37
C LYS A 65 -6.06 1.13 11.90
N ALA A 66 -6.70 2.08 11.19
CA ALA A 66 -6.33 2.38 9.81
C ALA A 66 -4.94 3.04 9.77
N ASP A 67 -4.65 3.95 10.70
CA ASP A 67 -3.33 4.58 10.86
C ASP A 67 -2.23 3.55 11.10
N SER A 68 -2.41 2.69 12.12
CA SER A 68 -1.40 1.69 12.47
C SER A 68 -1.17 0.69 11.34
N ARG A 69 -2.24 0.22 10.68
CA ARG A 69 -2.12 -0.74 9.57
C ARG A 69 -1.33 -0.18 8.38
N MET A 70 -1.49 1.11 8.06
CA MET A 70 -0.70 1.74 7.00
C MET A 70 0.78 1.83 7.39
N MET A 71 1.07 2.19 8.63
CA MET A 71 2.45 2.29 9.12
C MET A 71 3.15 0.92 9.16
N ASP A 72 2.45 -0.10 9.67
CA ASP A 72 2.96 -1.47 9.72
C ASP A 72 3.21 -2.00 8.29
N TRP A 73 2.23 -1.85 7.40
CA TRP A 73 2.37 -2.26 5.99
C TRP A 73 3.52 -1.52 5.29
N MET A 74 3.63 -0.20 5.46
CA MET A 74 4.70 0.60 4.86
C MET A 74 6.08 0.15 5.35
N HIS A 75 6.20 -0.20 6.63
CA HIS A 75 7.45 -0.71 7.20
C HIS A 75 7.85 -2.04 6.55
N ASP A 76 6.94 -3.01 6.55
CA ASP A 76 7.17 -4.36 6.02
C ASP A 76 7.45 -4.32 4.50
N PHE A 77 6.71 -3.50 3.76
CA PHE A 77 6.91 -3.29 2.33
C PHE A 77 8.28 -2.66 2.04
N THR A 78 8.67 -1.65 2.83
CA THR A 78 9.97 -0.99 2.68
C THR A 78 11.12 -1.95 2.93
N ASP A 79 11.05 -2.73 4.01
CA ASP A 79 12.10 -3.69 4.36
C ASP A 79 12.22 -4.82 3.33
N THR A 80 11.11 -5.20 2.68
CA THR A 80 11.08 -6.30 1.70
C THR A 80 11.47 -5.86 0.29
N TYR A 81 10.93 -4.73 -0.20
CA TYR A 81 11.00 -4.37 -1.62
C TYR A 81 11.79 -3.10 -1.94
N VAL A 82 12.04 -2.23 -0.96
CA VAL A 82 12.68 -0.92 -1.19
C VAL A 82 14.10 -0.90 -0.65
N LYS A 83 14.30 -1.38 0.57
CA LYS A 83 15.58 -1.42 1.25
C LYS A 83 16.50 -2.43 0.58
N ASP A 84 17.74 -1.99 0.30
CA ASP A 84 18.78 -2.81 -0.33
C ASP A 84 18.34 -3.54 -1.62
N ARG A 85 17.36 -2.96 -2.33
CA ARG A 85 16.73 -3.57 -3.51
C ARG A 85 17.75 -3.87 -4.62
N THR A 86 17.81 -5.13 -5.04
CA THR A 86 18.48 -5.54 -6.27
C THR A 86 17.82 -4.83 -7.46
N PRO A 87 18.57 -4.12 -8.34
CA PRO A 87 18.00 -3.52 -9.53
C PRO A 87 17.26 -4.58 -10.37
N VAL A 88 16.03 -4.31 -10.78
CA VAL A 88 15.17 -5.27 -11.52
C VAL A 88 15.86 -5.79 -12.79
N ALA A 89 16.65 -4.95 -13.45
CA ALA A 89 17.46 -5.35 -14.62
C ALA A 89 18.53 -6.41 -14.32
N LYS A 90 18.87 -6.64 -13.04
CA LYS A 90 19.86 -7.62 -12.58
C LYS A 90 19.22 -8.85 -11.92
N MET A 91 17.90 -8.87 -11.75
CA MET A 91 17.20 -10.02 -11.16
C MET A 91 17.16 -11.20 -12.14
N THR A 92 17.32 -12.38 -11.59
CA THR A 92 17.09 -13.66 -12.26
C THR A 92 15.59 -13.90 -12.50
N ALA A 93 15.24 -14.81 -13.40
CA ALA A 93 13.85 -15.18 -13.63
C ALA A 93 13.15 -15.64 -12.34
N GLN A 94 13.84 -16.44 -11.53
CA GLN A 94 13.33 -16.92 -10.25
C GLN A 94 13.06 -15.79 -9.24
N GLU A 95 13.98 -14.82 -9.12
CA GLU A 95 13.77 -13.66 -8.25
C GLU A 95 12.60 -12.79 -8.73
N LEU A 96 12.42 -12.67 -10.05
CA LEU A 96 11.29 -11.94 -10.63
C LEU A 96 9.96 -12.65 -10.35
N GLU A 97 9.90 -13.96 -10.56
CA GLU A 97 8.69 -14.77 -10.28
C GLU A 97 8.29 -14.70 -8.81
N GLN A 98 9.24 -14.86 -7.89
CA GLN A 98 9.01 -14.73 -6.46
C GLN A 98 8.56 -13.31 -6.08
N GLY A 99 9.20 -12.30 -6.66
CA GLY A 99 8.85 -10.91 -6.46
C GLY A 99 7.45 -10.57 -6.98
N ILE A 100 7.06 -11.12 -8.12
CA ILE A 100 5.71 -10.96 -8.70
C ILE A 100 4.66 -11.59 -7.79
N GLU A 101 4.88 -12.82 -7.33
CA GLU A 101 3.96 -13.50 -6.40
C GLU A 101 3.80 -12.72 -5.09
N GLY A 102 4.91 -12.24 -4.53
CA GLY A 102 4.90 -11.39 -3.34
C GLY A 102 4.12 -10.08 -3.56
N LEU A 103 4.42 -9.35 -4.64
CA LEU A 103 3.76 -8.09 -4.97
C LEU A 103 2.26 -8.25 -5.25
N GLN A 104 1.80 -9.40 -5.73
CA GLN A 104 0.37 -9.69 -5.83
C GLN A 104 -0.29 -9.76 -4.44
N GLY A 105 0.40 -10.31 -3.45
CA GLY A 105 -0.02 -10.30 -2.06
C GLY A 105 -0.09 -8.88 -1.49
N GLU A 106 0.99 -8.11 -1.65
CA GLU A 106 1.06 -6.70 -1.22
C GLU A 106 -0.04 -5.86 -1.86
N LEU A 107 -0.31 -6.09 -3.14
CA LEU A 107 -1.37 -5.39 -3.87
C LEU A 107 -2.75 -5.67 -3.29
N GLN A 108 -3.01 -6.92 -2.88
CA GLN A 108 -4.27 -7.24 -2.21
C GLN A 108 -4.32 -6.60 -0.82
N GLU A 109 -3.23 -6.63 -0.07
CA GLU A 109 -3.17 -6.06 1.28
C GLU A 109 -3.39 -4.55 1.28
N VAL A 110 -2.73 -3.82 0.36
CA VAL A 110 -2.91 -2.37 0.24
C VAL A 110 -4.30 -2.00 -0.29
N LYS A 111 -4.94 -2.84 -1.12
CA LYS A 111 -6.36 -2.67 -1.52
C LYS A 111 -7.30 -2.82 -0.32
N ASP A 112 -7.08 -3.84 0.50
CA ASP A 112 -7.88 -4.07 1.71
C ASP A 112 -7.67 -2.97 2.75
N LEU A 113 -6.45 -2.44 2.86
CA LEU A 113 -6.14 -1.26 3.67
C LEU A 113 -6.88 -0.03 3.13
N ARG A 114 -6.81 0.22 1.82
CA ARG A 114 -7.50 1.35 1.17
C ARG A 114 -8.99 1.33 1.48
N ASP A 115 -9.64 0.19 1.26
CA ASP A 115 -11.07 0.04 1.47
C ASP A 115 -11.45 0.24 2.95
N PHE A 116 -10.62 -0.27 3.87
CA PHE A 116 -10.83 -0.05 5.30
C PHE A 116 -10.65 1.42 5.72
N THR A 117 -9.64 2.10 5.18
CA THR A 117 -9.38 3.52 5.42
C THR A 117 -10.54 4.38 4.94
N HIS A 118 -11.02 4.18 3.71
CA HIS A 118 -12.18 4.91 3.18
C HIS A 118 -13.43 4.68 4.03
N LYS A 119 -13.71 3.43 4.39
CA LYS A 119 -14.85 3.12 5.26
C LYS A 119 -14.74 3.84 6.61
N SER A 120 -13.56 3.84 7.22
CA SER A 120 -13.34 4.49 8.52
C SER A 120 -13.52 6.00 8.44
N LEU A 121 -13.05 6.62 7.36
CA LEU A 121 -13.26 8.04 7.07
C LEU A 121 -14.74 8.37 6.81
N ASP A 122 -15.45 7.55 6.04
CA ASP A 122 -16.87 7.75 5.74
C ASP A 122 -17.73 7.66 7.01
N GLU A 123 -17.43 6.70 7.88
CA GLU A 123 -18.07 6.56 9.20
C GLU A 123 -17.83 7.79 10.07
N ALA A 124 -16.56 8.21 10.21
CA ALA A 124 -16.19 9.38 11.01
C ALA A 124 -16.81 10.67 10.49
N THR A 125 -16.69 10.95 9.20
CA THR A 125 -17.20 12.18 8.59
C THR A 125 -18.73 12.23 8.56
N THR A 126 -19.41 11.09 8.57
CA THR A 126 -20.89 11.05 8.68
C THR A 126 -21.35 11.34 10.10
N THR A 127 -20.64 10.83 11.11
CA THR A 127 -20.99 11.03 12.53
C THR A 127 -20.57 12.39 13.09
N LEU A 128 -19.53 13.01 12.52
CA LEU A 128 -18.99 14.31 12.98
C LEU A 128 -19.57 15.53 12.25
N LYS A 129 -20.46 15.34 11.26
CA LYS A 129 -21.25 16.42 10.64
C LYS A 129 -22.36 16.89 11.57
#